data_AF-B0MZW0-F1
#
_entry.id   AF-B0MZW0-F1
#
_cell.length_a   1.000
_cell.length_b   1.000
_cell.length_c   1.000
_cell.angle_alpha   90.00
_cell.angle_beta   90.00
_cell.angle_gamma   90.00
#
_symmetry.space_group_name_H-M   'P 1'
#
loop_
_entity.id
_entity.type
_entity.pdbx_description
1 polymer ?
#
loop_
_entity_poly.entity_id
_entity_poly.type
_entity_poly.pdbx_seq_one_letter_code
_entity_poly.pdbx_strand_id
1 'polypeptide(L)'
;MKENKISIEITADGWKTDVTINGKTYSERHIGHYGSSECVEGNFEEDDEIPESIYDALNDFFCFGCQQALAQFEIEEGIEEE
;
A
#
# COMPACT_ATOMS: atom_id res chain seq x y z
N MET A 1 -2.23 -25.62 7.84
CA MET A 1 -1.97 -24.86 6.60
C MET A 1 -1.38 -23.53 7.02
N LYS A 2 -0.42 -22.98 6.28
CA LYS A 2 -0.01 -21.60 6.54
C LYS A 2 -1.16 -20.70 6.09
N GLU A 3 -1.54 -19.75 6.92
CA GLU A 3 -2.63 -18.83 6.66
C GLU A 3 -2.24 -17.89 5.51
N ASN A 4 -3.13 -17.77 4.52
CA ASN A 4 -2.98 -16.75 3.47
C ASN A 4 -3.61 -15.47 3.97
N LYS A 5 -2.90 -14.35 3.85
CA LYS A 5 -3.34 -13.06 4.38
C LYS A 5 -2.82 -11.91 3.55
N ILE A 6 -3.53 -10.79 3.66
CA ILE A 6 -3.08 -9.48 3.19
C ILE A 6 -3.08 -8.56 4.41
N SER A 7 -2.04 -7.77 4.59
CA SER A 7 -1.95 -6.73 5.61
C SER A 7 -1.60 -5.42 4.91
N ILE A 8 -2.39 -4.38 5.15
CA ILE A 8 -2.19 -3.06 4.56
C ILE A 8 -2.09 -2.06 5.71
N GLU A 9 -0.99 -1.32 5.76
CA GLU A 9 -0.82 -0.17 6.63
C GLU A 9 -0.83 1.09 5.77
N ILE A 10 -1.67 2.06 6.12
CA ILE A 10 -1.82 3.33 5.39
C ILE A 10 -1.57 4.46 6.39
N THR A 11 -0.66 5.35 6.04
CA THR A 11 -0.33 6.57 6.78
C THR A 11 -0.54 7.79 5.87
N ALA A 12 -0.33 9.00 6.38
CA ALA A 12 -0.28 10.19 5.53
C ALA A 12 0.90 10.15 4.53
N ASP A 13 2.01 9.50 4.90
CA ASP A 13 3.22 9.43 4.07
C ASP A 13 3.12 8.41 2.92
N GLY A 14 2.16 7.48 2.97
CA GLY A 14 2.14 6.36 2.04
C GLY A 14 1.40 5.14 2.55
N TRP A 15 1.67 4.00 1.93
CA TRP A 15 1.15 2.72 2.40
C TRP A 15 2.14 1.59 2.13
N LYS A 16 1.99 0.53 2.91
CA LYS A 16 2.68 -0.74 2.70
C LYS A 16 1.67 -1.88 2.65
N THR A 17 1.80 -2.74 1.65
CA THR A 17 1.00 -3.95 1.48
C THR A 17 1.89 -5.18 1.61
N ASP A 18 1.53 -6.08 2.52
CA ASP A 18 2.16 -7.39 2.70
C ASP A 18 1.19 -8.50 2.31
N VAL A 19 1.53 -9.27 1.28
CA VAL A 19 0.75 -10.42 0.79
C VAL A 19 1.47 -11.70 1.18
N THR A 20 0.83 -12.55 2.01
CA THR A 20 1.37 -13.85 2.38
C THR A 20 0.56 -14.97 1.74
N ILE A 21 1.20 -15.79 0.91
CA ILE A 21 0.58 -16.93 0.20
C ILE A 21 1.45 -18.15 0.42
N ASN A 22 0.86 -19.23 0.93
CA ASN A 22 1.55 -20.50 1.19
C ASN A 22 2.83 -20.34 2.06
N GLY A 23 2.91 -19.25 2.83
CA GLY A 23 4.04 -18.93 3.68
C GLY A 23 5.23 -18.24 3.04
N LYS A 24 5.10 -17.77 1.80
CA LYS A 24 5.99 -16.72 1.24
C LYS A 24 5.27 -15.38 1.38
N THR A 25 6.01 -14.34 1.71
CA THR A 25 5.49 -12.98 1.86
C THR A 25 6.12 -12.08 0.82
N TYR A 26 5.28 -11.30 0.14
CA TYR A 26 5.62 -10.29 -0.84
C TYR A 26 5.21 -8.94 -0.28
N SER A 27 6.03 -7.92 -0.48
CA SER A 27 5.80 -6.60 0.09
C SER A 27 5.92 -5.55 -1.01
N GLU A 28 5.00 -4.59 -1.00
CA GLU A 28 5.05 -3.39 -1.84
C GLU A 28 4.84 -2.17 -0.96
N ARG A 29 5.60 -1.09 -1.20
CA ARG A 29 5.49 0.16 -0.47
C ARG A 29 5.46 1.35 -1.41
N HIS A 30 4.49 2.22 -1.18
CA HIS A 30 4.36 3.48 -1.87
C HIS A 30 4.57 4.65 -0.91
N ILE A 31 5.15 5.72 -1.45
CA ILE A 31 5.17 7.05 -0.83
C ILE A 31 4.09 7.89 -1.51
N GLY A 32 3.26 8.55 -0.69
CA GLY A 32 2.24 9.48 -1.13
C GLY A 32 2.82 10.87 -1.39
N HIS A 33 2.34 11.51 -2.45
CA HIS A 33 2.59 12.92 -2.77
C HIS A 33 1.27 13.62 -3.06
N TYR A 34 1.26 14.95 -3.10
CA TYR A 34 0.04 15.67 -3.48
C TYR A 34 -0.42 15.26 -4.88
N GLY A 35 -1.58 14.60 -4.97
CA GLY A 35 -2.17 14.15 -6.24
C GLY A 35 -1.45 12.99 -6.95
N SER A 36 -0.45 12.34 -6.32
CA SER A 36 0.26 11.19 -6.92
C SER A 36 0.90 10.29 -5.85
N SER A 37 1.47 9.16 -6.27
CA SER A 37 2.28 8.30 -5.40
C SER A 37 3.44 7.70 -6.19
N GLU A 38 4.49 7.29 -5.49
CA GLU A 38 5.65 6.59 -6.04
C GLU A 38 5.80 5.23 -5.37
N CYS A 39 5.94 4.16 -6.15
CA CYS A 39 6.32 2.84 -5.62
C CYS A 39 7.84 2.83 -5.37
N VAL A 40 8.26 2.61 -4.13
CA VAL A 40 9.67 2.75 -3.70
C VAL A 40 10.32 1.44 -3.25
N GLU A 41 9.53 0.40 -3.02
CA GLU A 41 10.01 -0.91 -2.59
C GLU A 41 9.02 -1.98 -3.03
N GLY A 42 9.55 -3.08 -3.59
CA GLY A 42 8.72 -4.06 -4.28
C GLY A 42 8.09 -3.48 -5.55
N ASN A 43 7.33 -4.30 -6.25
CA ASN A 43 6.40 -3.88 -7.29
C ASN A 43 5.56 -5.10 -7.67
N PHE A 44 4.28 -5.12 -7.31
CA PHE A 44 3.41 -6.25 -7.62
C PHE A 44 3.03 -6.33 -9.11
N GLU A 45 3.14 -5.24 -9.87
CA GLU A 45 2.93 -5.24 -11.32
C GLU A 45 4.06 -6.00 -12.05
N GLU A 46 5.28 -5.98 -11.49
CA GLU A 46 6.45 -6.65 -12.07
C GLU A 46 6.72 -8.04 -11.48
N ASP A 47 6.05 -8.41 -10.38
CA ASP A 47 6.24 -9.69 -9.68
C ASP A 47 5.28 -10.77 -10.23
N ASP A 48 5.80 -11.66 -11.08
CA ASP A 48 5.05 -12.75 -11.71
C ASP A 48 4.68 -13.89 -10.74
N GLU A 49 5.17 -13.85 -9.50
CA GLU A 49 4.84 -14.86 -8.50
C GLU A 49 3.55 -14.55 -7.72
N ILE A 50 3.07 -13.31 -7.77
CA ILE A 50 1.79 -12.95 -7.15
C ILE A 50 0.65 -13.38 -8.08
N PRO A 51 -0.34 -14.15 -7.58
CA PRO A 51 -1.49 -14.51 -8.39
C PRO A 51 -2.23 -13.27 -8.90
N GLU A 52 -2.50 -13.25 -10.21
CA GLU A 52 -3.19 -12.16 -10.92
C GLU A 52 -4.48 -11.72 -10.20
N SER A 53 -5.28 -12.68 -9.70
CA SER A 53 -6.53 -12.37 -8.98
C SER A 53 -6.34 -11.62 -7.66
N ILE A 54 -5.17 -11.75 -7.02
CA ILE A 54 -4.82 -10.98 -5.82
C ILE A 54 -4.31 -9.60 -6.22
N TYR A 55 -3.47 -9.53 -7.25
CA TYR A 55 -3.00 -8.26 -7.80
C TYR A 55 -4.15 -7.37 -8.26
N ASP A 56 -5.08 -7.90 -9.07
CA ASP A 56 -6.27 -7.19 -9.54
C ASP A 56 -7.09 -6.62 -8.38
N ALA A 57 -7.33 -7.41 -7.34
CA ALA A 57 -8.08 -6.99 -6.17
C ALA A 57 -7.37 -5.89 -5.36
N LEU A 58 -6.03 -5.90 -5.33
CA LEU A 58 -5.22 -4.87 -4.66
C LEU A 58 -5.15 -3.59 -5.49
N ASN A 59 -5.01 -3.69 -6.81
CA ASN A 59 -4.95 -2.55 -7.71
C ASN A 59 -6.28 -1.79 -7.76
N ASP A 60 -7.41 -2.48 -7.57
CA ASP A 60 -8.74 -1.86 -7.42
C ASP A 60 -8.97 -1.24 -6.02
N PHE A 61 -8.09 -1.47 -5.04
CA PHE A 61 -8.26 -1.00 -3.66
C PHE A 61 -7.81 0.46 -3.48
N PHE A 62 -8.47 1.17 -2.57
CA PHE A 62 -8.40 2.64 -2.44
C PHE A 62 -7.25 3.15 -1.54
N CYS A 63 -6.09 2.49 -1.51
CA CYS A 63 -4.94 2.89 -0.67
C CYS A 63 -4.58 4.37 -0.84
N PHE A 64 -4.43 4.82 -2.09
CA PHE A 64 -4.12 6.20 -2.42
C PHE A 64 -5.18 7.18 -1.89
N GLY A 65 -6.47 6.84 -2.03
CA GLY A 65 -7.57 7.67 -1.51
C GLY A 65 -7.54 7.82 0.02
N CYS A 66 -7.25 6.73 0.75
CA CYS A 66 -7.07 6.77 2.20
C CYS A 66 -5.84 7.59 2.61
N GLN A 67 -4.71 7.41 1.93
CA GLN A 67 -3.50 8.19 2.20
C GLN A 67 -3.74 9.69 2.00
N GLN A 68 -4.35 10.10 0.87
CA GLN A 68 -4.66 11.51 0.62
C GLN A 68 -5.61 12.10 1.69
N ALA A 69 -6.58 11.32 2.18
CA ALA A 69 -7.46 11.76 3.24
C ALA A 69 -6.72 11.98 4.57
N LEU A 70 -5.77 11.11 4.91
CA LEU A 70 -4.93 11.26 6.11
C LEU A 70 -4.01 12.49 5.98
N ALA A 71 -3.32 12.64 4.85
CA ALA A 71 -2.46 13.79 4.60
C ALA A 71 -3.23 15.12 4.63
N GLN A 72 -4.42 15.16 4.05
CA GLN A 72 -5.29 16.35 4.11
C GLN A 72 -5.72 16.67 5.55
N PHE A 73 -6.04 15.65 6.35
CA PHE A 73 -6.38 15.84 7.76
C PHE A 73 -5.21 16.41 8.57
N GLU A 74 -3.98 15.91 8.36
CA GLU A 74 -2.79 16.42 9.04
C GLU A 74 -2.50 17.89 8.69
N ILE A 75 -2.70 18.28 7.43
CA ILE A 75 -2.62 19.68 6.99
C ILE A 75 -3.68 20.55 7.68
N GLU A 76 -4.92 20.07 7.77
CA GLU A 76 -6.02 20.79 8.43
C GLU A 76 -5.77 21.00 9.93
N GLU A 77 -5.16 20.03 10.60
CA GLU A 77 -4.83 20.09 12.02
C GLU A 77 -3.47 20.78 12.30
N GLY A 78 -2.71 21.14 11.27
CA GLY A 78 -1.39 21.76 11.42
C GLY A 78 -0.36 20.83 12.06
N ILE A 79 -0.46 19.53 11.78
CA ILE A 79 0.51 18.52 12.20
C ILE A 79 1.71 18.63 11.26
N GLU A 80 2.82 19.18 11.77
CA GLU A 80 4.09 19.24 11.04
C GLU A 80 4.84 17.91 11.20
N GLU A 81 5.44 17.39 10.11
CA GLU A 81 6.43 16.31 10.19
C GLU A 81 7.60 16.77 11.08
N GLU A 82 7.86 16.07 12.20
CA GLU A 82 8.99 16.33 13.11
C GLU A 82 10.37 16.09 12.46
#